data_AF-A0AAW9NJ64-F1
#
_entry.id   AF-A0AAW9NJ64-F1
#
_cell.length_a   1.000
_cell.length_b   1.000
_cell.length_c   1.000
_cell.angle_alpha   90.00
_cell.angle_beta   90.00
_cell.angle_gamma   90.00
#
_symmetry.space_group_name_H-M   'P 1'
#
loop_
_entity.id
_entity.type
_entity.pdbx_description
1 polymer ?
#
loop_
_entity_poly.entity_id
_entity_poly.type
_entity_poly.pdbx_seq_one_letter_code
_entity_poly.pdbx_strand_id
1 'polypeptide(L)'
;MNKLNHEENKQTASYEMGETVYVLQTCTEEEDPESFYYFKQFEKKEGVILEVIEHPRLQYRVKFGQAEAVLYHEELTNGNQRDVPITGTDHQEGWEEDKVEWYTQKEVADLLGLSKATVYHYGKQKKIKKIQDPHRLHKEARYEKAEVDRLVQEKQSLPTGMSPKELAKKLGLSVQSVYKYIQDGSIKAESVPYGDERTIYVISETAYEEAARLLKPSESQRPKRFEYYYPSHDIVLFQKFHSSKVPEARVLRNKDNEWGFYLPNIQKWLPIEEGVRGYQLKPVYPIHQATFEYKGYVELEIPKDAVVLYPFVDYLYETWGMENIRLREQEHMILLFIRAGERPLTTNSFIAAEILPFLIKGDIYNEEGHLIFRSSYRKTSLELPIDLLESMTELARQEGISMSKWIEQKLSLLLK
;
A
#
# COMPACT_ATOMS: atom_id res chain seq x y z
N MET A 1 11.71 42.41 33.93
CA MET A 1 12.01 41.71 35.21
C MET A 1 11.48 40.29 35.10
N ASN A 2 12.37 39.33 34.88
CA ASN A 2 12.36 38.02 35.51
C ASN A 2 13.62 37.31 35.05
N LYS A 3 14.62 37.35 35.95
CA LYS A 3 15.86 36.59 35.87
C LYS A 3 15.50 35.11 35.96
N LEU A 4 15.73 34.36 34.90
CA LEU A 4 15.81 32.90 34.99
C LEU A 4 17.26 32.58 35.37
N ASN A 5 17.41 32.09 36.60
CA ASN A 5 18.64 31.61 37.17
C ASN A 5 19.24 30.52 36.28
N HIS A 6 20.46 30.75 35.78
CA HIS A 6 21.36 29.65 35.46
C HIS A 6 21.81 29.06 36.80
N GLU A 7 21.14 27.99 37.23
CA GLU A 7 21.78 27.03 38.12
C GLU A 7 22.91 26.39 37.32
N GLU A 8 24.15 26.74 37.67
CA GLU A 8 25.35 26.00 37.33
C GLU A 8 25.16 24.55 37.77
N ASN A 9 24.86 23.67 36.81
CA ASN A 9 24.76 22.26 37.09
C ASN A 9 26.17 21.69 37.23
N LYS A 10 26.45 21.23 38.46
CA LYS A 10 27.72 20.70 38.97
C LYS A 10 28.41 19.75 38.00
N GLN A 11 29.73 19.92 37.88
CA GLN A 11 30.67 18.92 37.38
C GLN A 11 30.28 17.51 37.88
N THR A 12 29.95 16.62 36.96
CA THR A 12 29.90 15.17 37.19
C THR A 12 31.29 14.76 37.64
N ALA A 13 31.44 14.28 38.88
CA ALA A 13 32.74 13.91 39.43
C ALA A 13 33.38 12.85 38.52
N SER A 14 34.57 13.14 37.99
CA SER A 14 35.38 12.17 37.26
C SER A 14 35.74 11.02 38.19
N TYR A 15 35.63 9.78 37.71
CA TYR A 15 36.06 8.64 38.50
C TYR A 15 37.58 8.64 38.72
N GLU A 16 38.02 8.22 39.90
CA GLU A 16 39.43 8.13 40.26
C GLU A 16 40.00 6.73 40.00
N MET A 17 41.33 6.63 39.83
CA MET A 17 41.98 5.32 39.71
C MET A 17 41.71 4.47 40.95
N GLY A 18 41.38 3.19 40.76
CA GLY A 18 41.01 2.29 41.83
C GLY A 18 39.53 2.34 42.22
N GLU A 19 38.74 3.27 41.67
CA GLU A 19 37.30 3.26 41.86
C GLU A 19 36.62 2.10 41.14
N THR A 20 35.52 1.67 41.74
CA THR A 20 34.71 0.54 41.28
C THR A 20 33.54 1.04 40.45
N VAL A 21 33.39 0.51 39.25
CA VAL A 21 32.39 0.93 38.26
C VAL A 21 31.72 -0.24 37.57
N TYR A 22 30.53 -0.01 37.03
CA TYR A 22 29.76 -0.94 36.22
C TYR A 22 29.51 -0.34 34.84
N VAL A 23 29.41 -1.20 33.82
CA VAL A 23 29.05 -0.77 32.46
C VAL A 23 27.56 -0.47 32.39
N LEU A 24 27.23 0.74 31.94
CA LEU A 24 25.86 1.15 31.66
C LEU A 24 25.52 0.84 30.20
N GLN A 25 24.39 0.19 29.96
CA GLN A 25 23.94 -0.12 28.61
C GLN A 25 23.29 1.13 27.99
N THR A 26 24.06 1.86 27.18
CA THR A 26 23.66 3.16 26.61
C THR A 26 23.01 3.05 25.23
N CYS A 27 23.04 1.88 24.59
CA CYS A 27 22.49 1.67 23.26
C CYS A 27 21.73 0.34 23.16
N THR A 28 20.73 0.29 22.28
CA THR A 28 20.01 -0.94 21.95
C THR A 28 20.67 -1.69 20.80
N GLU A 29 20.36 -2.98 20.64
CA GLU A 29 20.90 -3.83 19.54
C GLU A 29 20.55 -3.29 18.15
N GLU A 30 19.40 -2.62 18.02
CA GLU A 30 18.94 -2.02 16.75
C GLU A 30 19.64 -0.70 16.43
N GLU A 31 20.08 0.05 17.45
CA GLU A 31 20.72 1.37 17.32
C GLU A 31 22.22 1.27 17.05
N ASP A 32 22.93 0.44 17.82
CA ASP A 32 24.36 0.17 17.66
C ASP A 32 24.68 -1.26 18.14
N PRO A 33 24.57 -2.26 17.25
CA PRO A 33 24.81 -3.65 17.61
C PRO A 33 26.25 -3.90 18.06
N GLU A 34 27.24 -3.17 17.54
CA GLU A 34 28.65 -3.39 17.88
C GLU A 34 28.95 -2.94 19.32
N SER A 35 28.52 -1.73 19.68
CA SER A 35 28.62 -1.24 21.06
C SER A 35 27.73 -2.05 22.01
N PHE A 36 26.53 -2.46 21.57
CA PHE A 36 25.64 -3.31 22.36
C PHE A 36 26.31 -4.64 22.73
N TYR A 37 26.86 -5.38 21.76
CA TYR A 37 27.54 -6.65 22.02
C TYR A 37 28.87 -6.47 22.76
N TYR A 38 29.55 -5.32 22.59
CA TYR A 38 30.73 -4.95 23.37
C TYR A 38 30.38 -4.76 24.86
N PHE A 39 29.37 -3.95 25.18
CA PHE A 39 28.94 -3.71 26.57
C PHE A 39 28.38 -4.96 27.24
N LYS A 40 27.64 -5.79 26.48
CA LYS A 40 27.04 -7.04 26.98
C LYS A 40 28.07 -8.04 27.53
N GLN A 41 29.33 -7.97 27.08
CA GLN A 41 30.41 -8.81 27.61
C GLN A 41 30.80 -8.46 29.06
N PHE A 42 30.50 -7.23 29.48
CA PHE A 42 30.85 -6.67 30.79
C PHE A 42 29.62 -6.38 31.65
N GLU A 43 28.43 -6.71 31.16
CA GLU A 43 27.17 -6.52 31.88
C GLU A 43 27.20 -7.25 33.23
N LYS A 44 26.86 -6.53 34.31
CA LYS A 44 26.85 -7.03 35.69
C LYS A 44 28.22 -7.44 36.25
N LYS A 45 29.31 -7.16 35.53
CA LYS A 45 30.67 -7.33 36.07
C LYS A 45 31.11 -6.05 36.73
N GLU A 46 31.73 -6.20 37.88
CA GLU A 46 32.38 -5.14 38.62
C GLU A 46 33.75 -4.86 37.99
N GLY A 47 33.99 -3.60 37.65
CA GLY A 47 35.22 -3.13 37.02
C GLY A 47 35.99 -2.18 37.91
N VAL A 48 37.32 -2.23 37.84
CA VAL A 48 38.20 -1.29 38.55
C VAL A 48 38.93 -0.40 37.55
N ILE A 49 38.91 0.91 37.77
CA ILE A 49 39.57 1.88 36.90
C ILE A 49 41.08 1.76 37.06
N LEU A 50 41.76 1.49 35.94
CA LEU A 50 43.21 1.42 35.85
C LEU A 50 43.84 2.74 35.40
N GLU A 51 43.17 3.47 34.51
CA GLU A 51 43.72 4.67 33.88
C GLU A 51 42.58 5.62 33.48
N VAL A 52 42.81 6.92 33.68
CA VAL A 52 41.93 8.00 33.22
C VAL A 52 42.60 8.65 32.00
N ILE A 53 41.90 8.64 30.86
CA ILE A 53 42.36 9.19 29.59
C ILE A 53 41.53 10.44 29.31
N GLU A 54 42.12 11.62 29.51
CA GLU A 54 41.37 12.89 29.44
C GLU A 54 41.15 13.40 28.01
N HIS A 55 41.99 13.00 27.05
CA HIS A 55 41.99 13.50 25.66
C HIS A 55 41.99 12.32 24.66
N PRO A 56 41.25 12.39 23.53
CA PRO A 56 40.45 13.54 23.03
C PRO A 56 39.07 13.69 23.68
N ARG A 57 38.62 12.70 24.47
CA ARG A 57 37.43 12.74 25.32
C ARG A 57 37.70 11.92 26.56
N LEU A 58 37.00 12.22 27.65
CA LEU A 58 37.14 11.53 28.93
C LEU A 58 36.76 10.04 28.80
N GLN A 59 37.78 9.19 28.79
CA GLN A 59 37.71 7.74 28.70
C GLN A 59 38.41 7.11 29.91
N TYR A 60 38.05 5.87 30.20
CA TYR A 60 38.60 5.10 31.30
C TYR A 60 39.01 3.73 30.80
N ARG A 61 40.24 3.31 31.13
CA ARG A 61 40.63 1.91 31.01
C ARG A 61 40.18 1.19 32.27
N VAL A 62 39.26 0.24 32.12
CA VAL A 62 38.61 -0.46 33.23
C VAL A 62 38.89 -1.96 33.13
N LYS A 63 39.29 -2.55 34.25
CA LYS A 63 39.55 -3.99 34.36
C LYS A 63 38.36 -4.73 34.95
N PHE A 64 37.79 -5.65 34.16
CA PHE A 64 36.71 -6.55 34.56
C PHE A 64 37.27 -7.98 34.69
N GLY A 65 37.74 -8.33 35.89
CA GLY A 65 38.36 -9.64 36.15
C GLY A 65 39.64 -9.86 35.34
N GLN A 66 39.60 -10.72 34.32
CA GLN A 66 40.74 -11.01 33.43
C GLN A 66 40.74 -10.19 32.12
N ALA A 67 39.71 -9.38 31.87
CA ALA A 67 39.57 -8.59 30.65
C ALA A 67 39.65 -7.09 30.96
N GLU A 68 40.14 -6.31 29.99
CA GLU A 68 40.22 -4.85 30.05
C GLU A 68 39.38 -4.23 28.95
N ALA A 69 38.72 -3.11 29.25
CA ALA A 69 37.89 -2.36 28.31
C ALA A 69 38.24 -0.87 28.38
N VAL A 70 38.08 -0.16 27.26
CA VAL A 70 38.16 1.30 27.21
C VAL A 70 36.74 1.83 27.04
N LEU A 71 36.27 2.57 28.03
CA LEU A 71 34.89 3.00 28.15
C LEU A 71 34.82 4.52 28.35
N TYR A 72 33.81 5.16 27.78
CA TYR A 72 33.55 6.58 27.99
C TYR A 72 32.96 6.84 29.38
N HIS A 73 33.12 8.06 29.92
CA HIS A 73 32.53 8.45 31.20
C HIS A 73 31.03 8.13 31.30
N GLU A 74 30.29 8.40 30.22
CA GLU A 74 28.84 8.16 30.11
C GLU A 74 28.45 6.67 30.03
N GLU A 75 29.40 5.78 29.79
CA GLU A 75 29.20 4.32 29.72
C GLU A 75 29.47 3.64 31.07
N LEU A 76 29.79 4.41 32.12
CA LEU A 76 30.14 3.92 33.45
C LEU A 76 29.19 4.47 34.52
N THR A 77 28.90 3.65 35.53
CA THR A 77 28.16 4.04 36.74
C THR A 77 28.79 3.44 38.00
N ASN A 78 28.82 4.18 39.10
CA ASN A 78 29.27 3.70 40.43
C ASN A 78 28.14 3.07 41.27
N GLY A 79 27.02 2.68 40.65
CA GLY A 79 25.91 2.02 41.33
C GLY A 79 25.01 2.93 42.17
N ASN A 80 25.30 4.24 42.27
CA ASN A 80 24.54 5.19 43.09
C ASN A 80 23.86 6.35 42.33
N GLN A 81 23.85 6.35 40.99
CA GLN A 81 23.14 7.37 40.22
C GLN A 81 22.17 6.75 39.20
N ARG A 82 20.87 6.93 39.44
CA ARG A 82 19.79 6.69 38.48
C ARG A 82 19.51 7.98 37.70
N ASP A 83 19.48 7.81 36.38
CA ASP A 83 18.72 8.57 35.38
C ASP A 83 19.00 10.08 35.23
N VAL A 84 19.91 10.45 34.32
CA VAL A 84 19.76 11.63 33.45
C VAL A 84 20.49 11.41 32.10
N PRO A 85 19.83 11.51 30.94
CA PRO A 85 20.51 11.69 29.66
C PRO A 85 20.82 13.17 29.42
N ILE A 86 22.10 13.52 29.24
CA ILE A 86 22.54 14.86 28.81
C ILE A 86 22.91 14.79 27.32
N THR A 87 22.27 15.61 26.51
CA THR A 87 22.63 15.84 25.10
C THR A 87 23.81 16.81 25.02
N GLY A 88 24.99 16.31 24.63
CA GLY A 88 26.16 17.13 24.32
C GLY A 88 26.30 17.36 22.81
N THR A 89 26.15 18.62 22.38
CA THR A 89 26.57 19.13 21.07
C THR A 89 28.07 19.41 21.08
N ASP A 90 28.82 18.85 20.13
CA ASP A 90 30.24 19.17 19.94
C ASP A 90 30.46 20.15 18.78
N HIS A 91 31.26 21.18 19.06
CA HIS A 91 31.92 22.04 18.09
C HIS A 91 33.44 21.81 18.12
N GLN A 92 34.00 21.78 16.90
CA GLN A 92 35.32 22.26 16.44
C GLN A 92 36.61 21.40 16.44
N GLU A 93 37.15 21.32 15.21
CA GLU A 93 38.50 21.66 14.69
C GLU A 93 39.80 20.87 15.02
N GLY A 94 40.42 20.40 13.90
CA GLY A 94 41.88 20.28 13.61
C GLY A 94 42.63 19.12 14.27
N TRP A 95 43.44 18.27 13.61
CA TRP A 95 44.39 18.48 12.50
C TRP A 95 44.68 17.20 11.69
N GLU A 96 45.38 17.40 10.56
CA GLU A 96 45.63 16.55 9.40
C GLU A 96 46.48 15.29 9.61
N GLU A 97 46.01 14.16 9.08
CA GLU A 97 46.83 13.12 8.44
C GLU A 97 45.93 12.43 7.37
N ASP A 98 46.40 12.38 6.12
CA ASP A 98 45.76 11.85 4.90
C ASP A 98 44.22 11.89 4.85
N LYS A 99 43.66 12.96 4.25
CA LYS A 99 42.20 13.14 4.04
C LYS A 99 41.59 12.01 3.20
N VAL A 100 41.29 10.89 3.84
CA VAL A 100 40.22 10.01 3.40
C VAL A 100 38.93 10.76 3.72
N GLU A 101 38.34 11.43 2.72
CA GLU A 101 37.04 12.04 2.91
C GLU A 101 36.02 10.94 3.29
N TRP A 102 35.18 11.21 4.28
CA TRP A 102 34.30 10.20 4.87
C TRP A 102 32.91 10.75 5.14
N TYR A 103 31.93 9.84 5.21
CA TYR A 103 30.58 10.11 5.66
C TYR A 103 30.26 9.31 6.92
N THR A 104 29.47 9.91 7.81
CA THR A 104 28.84 9.20 8.94
C THR A 104 27.79 8.21 8.42
N GLN A 105 27.49 7.18 9.21
CA GLN A 105 26.38 6.26 8.91
C GLN A 105 25.05 6.96 8.66
N LYS A 106 24.80 8.09 9.35
CA LYS A 106 23.59 8.90 9.17
C LYS A 106 23.60 9.61 7.82
N GLU A 107 24.70 10.27 7.46
CA GLU A 107 24.83 10.94 6.16
C GLU A 107 24.72 9.95 4.99
N VAL A 108 25.32 8.76 5.11
CA VAL A 108 25.17 7.70 4.09
C VAL A 108 23.71 7.25 3.97
N ALA A 109 23.00 7.12 5.10
CA ALA A 109 21.58 6.75 5.12
C ALA A 109 20.73 7.81 4.42
N ASP A 110 20.99 9.10 4.70
CA ASP A 110 20.28 10.23 4.10
C ASP A 110 20.60 10.35 2.59
N LEU A 111 21.87 10.26 2.20
CA LEU A 111 22.32 10.34 0.80
C LEU A 111 21.73 9.21 -0.06
N LEU A 112 21.64 8.00 0.49
CA LEU A 112 21.10 6.85 -0.22
C LEU A 112 19.59 6.68 0.00
N GLY A 113 18.93 7.48 0.83
CA GLY A 113 17.52 7.28 1.21
C GLY A 113 17.25 5.88 1.79
N LEU A 114 18.17 5.38 2.60
CA LEU A 114 18.14 4.05 3.24
C LEU A 114 18.03 4.18 4.76
N SER A 115 17.69 3.09 5.44
CA SER A 115 17.77 3.05 6.90
C SER A 115 19.23 2.88 7.37
N LYS A 116 19.56 3.35 8.58
CA LYS A 116 20.89 3.13 9.20
C LYS A 116 21.27 1.64 9.25
N ALA A 117 20.30 0.76 9.49
CA ALA A 117 20.50 -0.69 9.50
C ALA A 117 20.90 -1.25 8.12
N THR A 118 20.32 -0.72 7.04
CA THR A 118 20.69 -1.11 5.67
C THR A 118 22.12 -0.67 5.33
N VAL A 119 22.52 0.53 5.77
CA VAL A 119 23.90 1.03 5.61
C VAL A 119 24.91 0.11 6.31
N TYR A 120 24.61 -0.30 7.55
CA TYR A 120 25.44 -1.28 8.27
C TYR A 120 25.57 -2.61 7.49
N HIS A 121 24.46 -3.09 6.91
CA HIS A 121 24.48 -4.31 6.10
C HIS A 121 25.34 -4.16 4.84
N TYR A 122 25.30 -3.00 4.18
CA TYR A 122 26.15 -2.70 3.02
C TYR A 122 27.64 -2.66 3.39
N GLY A 123 27.96 -2.15 4.59
CA GLY A 123 29.32 -2.22 5.16
C GLY A 123 29.78 -3.67 5.36
N LYS A 124 28.92 -4.51 5.94
CA LYS A 124 29.20 -5.96 6.14
C LYS A 124 29.38 -6.71 4.81
N GLN A 125 28.60 -6.35 3.78
CA GLN A 125 28.68 -6.90 2.44
C GLN A 125 29.87 -6.36 1.61
N LYS A 126 30.68 -5.45 2.17
CA LYS A 126 31.77 -4.75 1.47
C LYS A 126 31.33 -3.95 0.24
N LYS A 127 30.05 -3.52 0.21
CA LYS A 127 29.53 -2.60 -0.83
C LYS A 127 29.97 -1.16 -0.57
N ILE A 128 30.14 -0.82 0.71
CA ILE A 128 30.78 0.41 1.20
C ILE A 128 31.86 0.02 2.20
N LYS A 129 33.00 0.69 2.14
CA LYS A 129 34.13 0.43 3.02
C LYS A 129 34.01 1.24 4.31
N LYS A 130 33.83 0.52 5.43
CA LYS A 130 33.90 1.10 6.78
C LYS A 130 35.36 1.41 7.11
N ILE A 131 35.64 2.63 7.55
CA ILE A 131 36.93 3.03 8.08
C ILE A 131 37.08 2.39 9.46
N GLN A 132 38.14 1.62 9.66
CA GLN A 132 38.39 0.99 10.95
C GLN A 132 38.78 2.06 11.97
N ASP A 133 38.20 1.96 13.17
CA ASP A 133 38.56 2.80 14.31
C ASP A 133 38.97 1.91 15.50
N PRO A 134 40.19 1.34 15.46
CA PRO A 134 40.64 0.38 16.47
C PRO A 134 40.73 0.96 17.89
N HIS A 135 40.85 2.29 18.00
CA HIS A 135 40.98 3.02 19.26
C HIS A 135 39.66 3.69 19.69
N ARG A 136 38.55 3.44 18.99
CA ARG A 136 37.23 4.07 19.22
C ARG A 136 37.36 5.59 19.40
N LEU A 137 38.22 6.24 18.61
CA LEU A 137 38.38 7.70 18.63
C LEU A 137 37.10 8.43 18.24
N HIS A 138 36.17 7.74 17.57
CA HIS A 138 34.93 8.28 17.05
C HIS A 138 33.72 7.43 17.48
N LYS A 139 32.64 8.11 17.90
CA LYS A 139 31.41 7.47 18.38
C LYS A 139 30.58 6.83 17.26
N GLU A 140 30.72 7.33 16.03
CA GLU A 140 29.94 6.88 14.87
C GLU A 140 30.82 6.18 13.83
N ALA A 141 30.25 5.15 13.19
CA ALA A 141 30.90 4.46 12.08
C ALA A 141 31.06 5.40 10.87
N ARG A 142 32.28 5.44 10.33
CA ARG A 142 32.65 6.23 9.16
C ARG A 142 32.82 5.35 7.94
N TYR A 143 32.38 5.86 6.79
CA TYR A 143 32.45 5.18 5.51
C TYR A 143 33.22 6.03 4.51
N GLU A 144 34.01 5.37 3.65
CA GLU A 144 34.82 6.03 2.63
C GLU A 144 33.92 6.73 1.59
N LYS A 145 34.09 8.05 1.44
CA LYS A 145 33.21 8.89 0.60
C LYS A 145 33.18 8.45 -0.86
N ALA A 146 34.33 8.07 -1.42
CA ALA A 146 34.43 7.67 -2.83
C ALA A 146 33.50 6.49 -3.20
N GLU A 147 33.34 5.52 -2.30
CA GLU A 147 32.45 4.37 -2.56
C GLU A 147 30.99 4.72 -2.35
N VAL A 148 30.69 5.59 -1.38
CA VAL A 148 29.34 6.10 -1.15
C VAL A 148 28.89 6.93 -2.35
N ASP A 149 29.73 7.83 -2.85
CA ASP A 149 29.45 8.66 -4.02
C ASP A 149 29.26 7.82 -5.28
N ARG A 150 30.05 6.74 -5.47
CA ARG A 150 29.84 5.77 -6.55
C ARG A 150 28.45 5.13 -6.48
N LEU A 151 28.03 4.71 -5.29
CA LEU A 151 26.70 4.12 -5.06
C LEU A 151 25.56 5.13 -5.24
N VAL A 152 25.77 6.39 -4.85
CA VAL A 152 24.82 7.47 -5.10
C VAL A 152 24.66 7.71 -6.60
N GLN A 153 25.76 7.77 -7.36
CA GLN A 153 25.72 7.93 -8.83
C GLN A 153 25.05 6.73 -9.51
N GLU A 154 25.35 5.51 -9.07
CA GLU A 154 24.72 4.29 -9.57
C GLU A 154 23.20 4.33 -9.33
N LYS A 155 22.75 4.72 -8.13
CA LYS A 155 21.33 4.86 -7.81
C LYS A 155 20.64 5.98 -8.59
N GLN A 156 21.32 7.10 -8.82
CA GLN A 156 20.81 8.21 -9.65
C GLN A 156 20.69 7.85 -11.13
N SER A 157 21.48 6.89 -11.62
CA SER A 157 21.40 6.39 -12.99
C SER A 157 20.23 5.43 -13.24
N LEU A 158 19.56 4.94 -12.18
CA LEU A 158 18.40 4.08 -12.29
C LEU A 158 17.16 4.88 -12.73
N PRO A 159 16.30 4.31 -13.59
CA PRO A 159 15.07 4.97 -14.02
C PRO A 159 14.18 5.26 -12.81
N THR A 160 13.72 6.50 -12.72
CA THR A 160 12.75 6.94 -11.70
C THR A 160 11.35 6.87 -12.28
N GLY A 161 10.43 6.19 -11.59
CA GLY A 161 9.07 6.02 -12.07
C GLY A 161 8.17 5.33 -11.04
N MET A 162 6.94 5.04 -11.45
CA MET A 162 5.94 4.40 -10.60
C MET A 162 6.16 2.89 -10.53
N SER A 163 5.89 2.34 -9.35
CA SER A 163 5.82 0.90 -9.17
C SER A 163 4.53 0.30 -9.77
N PRO A 164 4.51 -1.00 -10.13
CA PRO A 164 3.30 -1.69 -10.57
C PRO A 164 2.13 -1.59 -9.59
N LYS A 165 2.43 -1.48 -8.29
CA LYS A 165 1.43 -1.31 -7.23
C LYS A 165 0.76 0.07 -7.30
N GLU A 166 1.54 1.12 -7.50
CA GLU A 166 1.01 2.48 -7.68
C GLU A 166 0.22 2.60 -8.98
N LEU A 167 0.73 1.99 -10.05
CA LEU A 167 0.03 1.93 -11.33
C LEU A 167 -1.32 1.23 -11.21
N ALA A 168 -1.37 0.10 -10.50
CA ALA A 168 -2.60 -0.63 -10.21
C ALA A 168 -3.61 0.24 -9.47
N LYS A 169 -3.17 1.01 -8.46
CA LYS A 169 -4.03 1.93 -7.71
C LYS A 169 -4.59 3.04 -8.62
N LYS A 170 -3.73 3.67 -9.44
CA LYS A 170 -4.15 4.77 -10.35
C LYS A 170 -5.12 4.30 -11.44
N LEU A 171 -4.87 3.14 -12.04
CA LEU A 171 -5.72 2.56 -13.10
C LEU A 171 -6.92 1.78 -12.55
N GLY A 172 -7.02 1.62 -11.22
CA GLY A 172 -7.99 0.76 -10.58
C GLY A 172 -7.77 -0.74 -10.85
N LEU A 173 -6.70 -1.17 -11.51
CA LEU A 173 -6.47 -2.57 -11.84
C LEU A 173 -5.94 -3.39 -10.66
N SER A 174 -6.02 -4.72 -10.73
CA SER A 174 -5.29 -5.57 -9.77
C SER A 174 -3.79 -5.54 -10.08
N VAL A 175 -2.95 -5.61 -9.04
CA VAL A 175 -1.49 -5.66 -9.19
C VAL A 175 -1.06 -6.82 -10.12
N GLN A 176 -1.71 -7.99 -10.00
CA GLN A 176 -1.46 -9.13 -10.87
C GLN A 176 -1.81 -8.86 -12.34
N SER A 177 -2.87 -8.12 -12.61
CA SER A 177 -3.22 -7.69 -13.97
C SER A 177 -2.15 -6.75 -14.54
N VAL A 178 -1.63 -5.83 -13.72
CA VAL A 178 -0.53 -4.96 -14.14
C VAL A 178 0.73 -5.77 -14.48
N TYR A 179 1.13 -6.74 -13.64
CA TYR A 179 2.25 -7.62 -13.96
C TYR A 179 2.03 -8.42 -15.25
N LYS A 180 0.81 -8.91 -15.48
CA LYS A 180 0.47 -9.59 -16.73
C LYS A 180 0.64 -8.67 -17.93
N TYR A 181 0.15 -7.43 -17.84
CA TYR A 181 0.27 -6.43 -18.89
C TYR A 181 1.71 -5.95 -19.12
N ILE A 182 2.58 -6.04 -18.11
CA ILE A 182 4.02 -5.80 -18.28
C ILE A 182 4.66 -6.98 -19.03
N GLN A 183 4.31 -8.22 -18.66
CA GLN A 183 4.85 -9.44 -19.26
C GLN A 183 4.45 -9.65 -20.71
N ASP A 184 3.21 -9.28 -21.07
CA ASP A 184 2.71 -9.37 -22.44
C ASP A 184 3.12 -8.17 -23.33
N GLY A 185 3.84 -7.20 -22.76
CA GLY A 185 4.36 -6.02 -23.46
C GLY A 185 3.36 -4.88 -23.65
N SER A 186 2.15 -4.98 -23.10
CA SER A 186 1.12 -3.93 -23.17
C SER A 186 1.47 -2.69 -22.36
N ILE A 187 2.21 -2.84 -21.27
CA ILE A 187 2.76 -1.74 -20.45
C ILE A 187 4.28 -1.79 -20.55
N LYS A 188 4.86 -0.73 -21.08
CA LYS A 188 6.32 -0.56 -21.05
C LYS A 188 6.78 -0.35 -19.61
N ALA A 189 7.62 -1.25 -19.10
CA ALA A 189 8.22 -1.12 -17.79
C ALA A 189 9.69 -1.56 -17.84
N GLU A 190 10.53 -0.87 -17.09
CA GLU A 190 11.95 -1.16 -16.98
C GLU A 190 12.19 -2.04 -15.75
N SER A 191 12.91 -3.15 -15.92
CA SER A 191 13.27 -4.05 -14.81
C SER A 191 14.55 -3.53 -14.16
N VAL A 192 14.43 -3.07 -12.92
CA VAL A 192 15.52 -2.55 -12.10
C VAL A 192 15.88 -3.56 -11.01
N PRO A 193 17.17 -3.89 -10.81
CA PRO A 193 17.58 -4.73 -9.68
C PRO A 193 17.30 -4.02 -8.35
N TYR A 194 16.72 -4.75 -7.40
CA TYR A 194 16.43 -4.33 -6.04
C TYR A 194 17.02 -5.34 -5.04
N GLY A 195 18.15 -4.98 -4.43
CA GLY A 195 18.92 -5.89 -3.59
C GLY A 195 19.71 -6.91 -4.42
N ASP A 196 20.06 -8.04 -3.82
CA ASP A 196 20.97 -9.02 -4.43
C ASP A 196 20.27 -9.99 -5.41
N GLU A 197 18.95 -10.21 -5.29
CA GLU A 197 18.24 -11.25 -6.08
C GLU A 197 16.87 -10.84 -6.64
N ARG A 198 16.34 -9.66 -6.33
CA ARG A 198 14.99 -9.27 -6.77
C ARG A 198 15.07 -8.22 -7.86
N THR A 199 14.15 -8.29 -8.82
CA THR A 199 13.91 -7.22 -9.78
C THR A 199 12.57 -6.56 -9.47
N ILE A 200 12.56 -5.23 -9.48
CA ILE A 200 11.35 -4.42 -9.44
C ILE A 200 11.13 -3.84 -10.82
N TYR A 201 9.86 -3.68 -11.20
CA TYR A 201 9.54 -2.95 -12.43
C TYR A 201 9.33 -1.48 -12.08
N VAL A 202 9.83 -0.61 -12.93
CA VAL A 202 9.63 0.83 -12.88
C VAL A 202 8.89 1.23 -14.16
N ILE A 203 7.76 1.90 -14.00
CA ILE A 203 6.94 2.40 -15.10
C ILE A 203 7.14 3.91 -15.21
N SER A 204 7.58 4.39 -16.36
CA SER A 204 7.70 5.83 -16.63
C SER A 204 6.33 6.51 -16.69
N GLU A 205 6.29 7.84 -16.48
CA GLU A 205 5.04 8.60 -16.62
C GLU A 205 4.44 8.48 -18.03
N THR A 206 5.29 8.43 -19.07
CA THR A 206 4.85 8.23 -20.46
C THR A 206 4.19 6.87 -20.68
N ALA A 207 4.74 5.81 -20.09
CA ALA A 207 4.16 4.48 -20.16
C ALA A 207 2.84 4.38 -19.37
N TYR A 208 2.71 5.15 -18.27
CA TYR A 208 1.45 5.30 -17.58
C TYR A 208 0.37 5.96 -18.46
N GLU A 209 0.69 7.05 -19.15
CA GLU A 209 -0.28 7.72 -20.03
C GLU A 209 -0.74 6.82 -21.19
N GLU A 210 0.18 6.06 -21.80
CA GLU A 210 -0.14 5.05 -22.81
C GLU A 210 -1.05 3.94 -22.23
N ALA A 211 -0.67 3.39 -21.07
CA ALA A 211 -1.44 2.36 -20.37
C ALA A 211 -2.84 2.88 -19.96
N ALA A 212 -2.95 4.13 -19.52
CA ALA A 212 -4.23 4.75 -19.16
C ALA A 212 -5.15 4.94 -20.38
N ARG A 213 -4.59 5.15 -21.58
CA ARG A 213 -5.39 5.23 -22.81
C ARG A 213 -5.83 3.84 -23.31
N LEU A 214 -4.94 2.85 -23.23
CA LEU A 214 -5.19 1.49 -23.75
C LEU A 214 -6.00 0.61 -22.80
N LEU A 215 -5.79 0.76 -21.49
CA LEU A 215 -6.37 -0.09 -20.45
C LEU A 215 -7.58 0.56 -19.75
N LYS A 216 -8.00 1.76 -20.19
CA LYS A 216 -9.35 2.25 -19.88
C LYS A 216 -10.33 1.18 -20.35
N PRO A 217 -11.16 0.62 -19.46
CA PRO A 217 -12.12 -0.40 -19.85
C PRO A 217 -12.98 0.14 -21.00
N SER A 218 -13.04 -0.57 -22.13
CA SER A 218 -13.99 -0.21 -23.17
C SER A 218 -15.41 -0.27 -22.61
N GLU A 219 -16.29 0.61 -23.06
CA GLU A 219 -17.70 0.65 -22.62
C GLU A 219 -18.39 -0.72 -22.76
N SER A 220 -17.94 -1.54 -23.71
CA SER A 220 -18.41 -2.90 -23.97
C SER A 220 -17.93 -3.97 -22.98
N GLN A 221 -16.93 -3.69 -22.15
CA GLN A 221 -16.42 -4.67 -21.18
C GLN A 221 -17.22 -4.61 -19.88
N ARG A 222 -17.76 -5.77 -19.48
CA ARG A 222 -18.47 -5.94 -18.21
C ARG A 222 -17.63 -5.41 -17.03
N PRO A 223 -18.20 -4.59 -16.14
CA PRO A 223 -17.48 -4.05 -14.99
C PRO A 223 -16.96 -5.15 -14.07
N LYS A 224 -15.76 -4.95 -13.55
CA LYS A 224 -15.10 -5.85 -12.60
C LYS A 224 -15.44 -5.44 -11.16
N ARG A 225 -15.39 -6.40 -10.23
CA ARG A 225 -15.76 -6.19 -8.81
C ARG A 225 -15.03 -5.02 -8.15
N PHE A 226 -13.73 -4.88 -8.39
CA PHE A 226 -12.93 -3.79 -7.78
C PHE A 226 -13.38 -2.38 -8.19
N GLU A 227 -14.14 -2.24 -9.28
CA GLU A 227 -14.62 -0.93 -9.75
C GLU A 227 -15.64 -0.34 -8.79
N TYR A 228 -16.39 -1.19 -8.07
CA TYR A 228 -17.50 -0.78 -7.21
C TYR A 228 -17.54 -1.47 -5.84
N TYR A 229 -16.62 -2.38 -5.52
CA TYR A 229 -16.53 -3.03 -4.20
C TYR A 229 -15.15 -2.78 -3.56
N TYR A 230 -15.16 -2.45 -2.27
CA TYR A 230 -13.97 -2.22 -1.46
C TYR A 230 -13.84 -3.29 -0.35
N PRO A 231 -13.00 -4.32 -0.57
CA PRO A 231 -12.97 -5.50 0.31
C PRO A 231 -12.52 -5.25 1.74
N SER A 232 -11.67 -4.25 2.00
CA SER A 232 -11.09 -4.04 3.34
C SER A 232 -12.11 -3.53 4.36
N HIS A 233 -13.16 -2.86 3.90
CA HIS A 233 -14.23 -2.33 4.74
C HIS A 233 -15.58 -2.99 4.45
N ASP A 234 -15.60 -3.92 3.50
CA ASP A 234 -16.80 -4.61 3.04
C ASP A 234 -17.93 -3.65 2.60
N ILE A 235 -17.57 -2.68 1.75
CA ILE A 235 -18.50 -1.65 1.25
C ILE A 235 -18.54 -1.59 -0.26
N VAL A 236 -19.67 -1.12 -0.81
CA VAL A 236 -19.87 -0.94 -2.26
C VAL A 236 -20.21 0.50 -2.62
N LEU A 237 -19.96 0.87 -3.88
CA LEU A 237 -20.26 2.20 -4.40
C LEU A 237 -21.78 2.45 -4.34
N PHE A 238 -22.14 3.66 -3.90
CA PHE A 238 -23.50 4.15 -3.65
C PHE A 238 -24.26 3.48 -2.50
N GLN A 239 -23.62 2.59 -1.73
CA GLN A 239 -24.24 1.97 -0.57
C GLN A 239 -24.74 3.02 0.42
N LYS A 240 -25.96 2.85 0.91
CA LYS A 240 -26.60 3.74 1.87
C LYS A 240 -26.17 3.43 3.30
N PHE A 241 -25.75 4.47 4.01
CA PHE A 241 -25.41 4.46 5.43
C PHE A 241 -26.27 5.48 6.17
N HIS A 242 -26.45 5.24 7.47
CA HIS A 242 -27.14 6.15 8.36
C HIS A 242 -26.50 6.15 9.76
N SER A 243 -26.76 7.21 10.51
CA SER A 243 -26.52 7.26 11.96
C SER A 243 -27.54 8.19 12.62
N SER A 244 -27.49 8.29 13.95
CA SER A 244 -28.34 9.24 14.69
C SER A 244 -28.04 10.70 14.36
N LYS A 245 -26.82 11.01 13.89
CA LYS A 245 -26.37 12.37 13.53
C LYS A 245 -26.54 12.66 12.05
N VAL A 246 -26.50 11.62 11.22
CA VAL A 246 -26.49 11.72 9.77
C VAL A 246 -27.59 10.81 9.22
N PRO A 247 -28.75 11.37 8.81
CA PRO A 247 -29.88 10.55 8.39
C PRO A 247 -29.58 9.75 7.11
N GLU A 248 -28.74 10.29 6.22
CA GLU A 248 -28.32 9.62 5.01
C GLU A 248 -26.88 10.01 4.63
N ALA A 249 -26.06 9.00 4.37
CA ALA A 249 -24.73 9.11 3.78
C ALA A 249 -24.59 8.04 2.70
N ARG A 250 -23.88 8.35 1.61
CA ARG A 250 -23.58 7.37 0.56
C ARG A 250 -22.09 7.21 0.35
N VAL A 251 -21.70 5.97 0.11
CA VAL A 251 -20.33 5.62 -0.26
C VAL A 251 -20.06 6.12 -1.69
N LEU A 252 -19.03 6.92 -1.84
CA LEU A 252 -18.61 7.53 -3.11
C LEU A 252 -17.09 7.45 -3.27
N ARG A 253 -16.60 7.91 -4.43
CA ARG A 253 -15.18 8.18 -4.66
C ARG A 253 -14.94 9.66 -4.89
N ASN A 254 -13.87 10.20 -4.32
CA ASN A 254 -13.45 11.58 -4.59
C ASN A 254 -12.63 11.67 -5.91
N LYS A 255 -12.16 12.87 -6.24
CA LYS A 255 -11.34 13.14 -7.43
C LYS A 255 -10.01 12.37 -7.43
N ASP A 256 -9.51 12.03 -6.25
CA ASP A 256 -8.30 11.24 -6.05
C ASP A 256 -8.57 9.72 -6.04
N ASN A 257 -9.81 9.31 -6.39
CA ASN A 257 -10.28 7.92 -6.44
C ASN A 257 -10.26 7.22 -5.06
N GLU A 258 -10.33 8.00 -3.98
CA GLU A 258 -10.39 7.49 -2.61
C GLU A 258 -11.84 7.26 -2.19
N TRP A 259 -12.06 6.19 -1.42
CA TRP A 259 -13.36 5.82 -0.89
C TRP A 259 -13.72 6.68 0.32
N GLY A 260 -14.98 7.12 0.39
CA GLY A 260 -15.47 7.93 1.50
C GLY A 260 -16.98 8.16 1.42
N PHE A 261 -17.44 9.06 2.27
CA PHE A 261 -18.82 9.53 2.32
C PHE A 261 -18.85 11.02 1.96
N TYR A 262 -19.82 11.41 1.14
CA TYR A 262 -20.19 12.81 1.01
C TYR A 262 -21.42 13.08 1.84
N LEU A 263 -21.35 14.06 2.74
CA LEU A 263 -22.47 14.50 3.56
C LEU A 263 -23.08 15.77 2.98
N PRO A 264 -24.25 15.71 2.32
CA PRO A 264 -24.85 16.88 1.66
C PRO A 264 -25.15 18.01 2.65
N ASN A 265 -25.61 17.67 3.85
CA ASN A 265 -26.05 18.62 4.86
C ASN A 265 -24.93 19.55 5.35
N ILE A 266 -23.68 19.08 5.33
CA ILE A 266 -22.51 19.85 5.78
C ILE A 266 -21.47 20.06 4.67
N GLN A 267 -21.81 19.66 3.44
CA GLN A 267 -20.93 19.67 2.25
C GLN A 267 -19.51 19.17 2.51
N LYS A 268 -19.37 18.16 3.40
CA LYS A 268 -18.08 17.66 3.85
C LYS A 268 -17.83 16.27 3.24
N TRP A 269 -16.62 16.09 2.72
CA TRP A 269 -16.08 14.77 2.42
C TRP A 269 -15.53 14.12 3.70
N LEU A 270 -15.88 12.87 3.93
CA LEU A 270 -15.41 12.08 5.06
C LEU A 270 -14.72 10.81 4.57
N PRO A 271 -13.46 10.57 4.95
CA PRO A 271 -12.85 9.25 4.80
C PRO A 271 -13.67 8.17 5.51
N ILE A 272 -13.61 6.92 5.00
CA ILE A 272 -14.42 5.81 5.55
C ILE A 272 -14.23 5.63 7.06
N GLU A 273 -12.99 5.65 7.54
CA GLU A 273 -12.66 5.46 8.95
C GLU A 273 -13.26 6.56 9.85
N GLU A 274 -13.23 7.81 9.40
CA GLU A 274 -13.85 8.94 10.12
C GLU A 274 -15.38 8.81 10.14
N GLY A 275 -15.98 8.41 9.01
CA GLY A 275 -17.42 8.17 8.91
C GLY A 275 -17.91 7.05 9.83
N VAL A 276 -17.22 5.92 9.84
CA VAL A 276 -17.61 4.74 10.64
C VAL A 276 -17.33 4.96 12.13
N ARG A 277 -16.14 5.44 12.51
CA ARG A 277 -15.78 5.59 13.93
C ARG A 277 -16.29 6.89 14.55
N GLY A 278 -16.13 8.01 13.84
CA GLY A 278 -16.48 9.34 14.35
C GLY A 278 -17.97 9.66 14.27
N TYR A 279 -18.59 9.33 13.14
CA TYR A 279 -20.02 9.59 12.89
C TYR A 279 -20.93 8.38 13.14
N GLN A 280 -20.35 7.23 13.50
CA GLN A 280 -21.07 5.98 13.79
C GLN A 280 -21.98 5.55 12.64
N LEU A 281 -21.56 5.81 11.40
CA LEU A 281 -22.30 5.41 10.21
C LEU A 281 -22.35 3.89 10.11
N LYS A 282 -23.55 3.36 9.90
CA LYS A 282 -23.82 1.93 9.70
C LYS A 282 -24.56 1.70 8.39
N PRO A 283 -24.30 0.57 7.70
CA PRO A 283 -25.02 0.24 6.48
C PRO A 283 -26.50 0.01 6.79
N VAL A 284 -27.38 0.50 5.92
CA VAL A 284 -28.84 0.33 6.07
C VAL A 284 -29.27 -1.12 5.80
N TYR A 285 -28.56 -1.81 4.91
CA TYR A 285 -28.87 -3.17 4.46
C TYR A 285 -27.57 -3.98 4.26
N PRO A 286 -27.65 -5.32 4.33
CA PRO A 286 -26.55 -6.19 3.92
C PRO A 286 -26.36 -6.15 2.40
N ILE A 287 -25.13 -6.36 1.93
CA ILE A 287 -24.78 -6.32 0.51
C ILE A 287 -24.49 -7.69 -0.09
N HIS A 288 -24.52 -8.76 0.71
CA HIS A 288 -24.17 -10.11 0.29
C HIS A 288 -25.41 -10.99 0.14
N GLN A 289 -25.51 -11.68 -0.99
CA GLN A 289 -26.57 -12.63 -1.27
C GLN A 289 -26.00 -13.89 -1.96
N ALA A 290 -26.79 -14.97 -1.92
CA ALA A 290 -26.46 -16.17 -2.68
C ALA A 290 -26.36 -15.84 -4.18
N THR A 291 -25.34 -16.40 -4.84
CA THR A 291 -25.18 -16.25 -6.28
C THR A 291 -26.29 -17.01 -7.01
N PHE A 292 -26.94 -16.36 -7.97
CA PHE A 292 -28.01 -17.01 -8.73
C PHE A 292 -27.49 -18.08 -9.69
N GLU A 293 -28.29 -19.11 -9.93
CA GLU A 293 -27.94 -20.18 -10.88
C GLU A 293 -28.16 -19.75 -12.34
N TYR A 294 -29.09 -18.81 -12.56
CA TYR A 294 -29.40 -18.23 -13.86
C TYR A 294 -28.14 -17.67 -14.54
N LYS A 295 -28.13 -17.76 -15.87
CA LYS A 295 -27.03 -17.28 -16.70
C LYS A 295 -27.44 -16.02 -17.44
N GLY A 296 -26.45 -15.19 -17.73
CA GLY A 296 -26.65 -13.93 -18.41
C GLY A 296 -26.96 -12.78 -17.46
N TYR A 297 -27.02 -11.59 -18.06
CA TYR A 297 -27.25 -10.33 -17.38
C TYR A 297 -28.29 -9.53 -18.13
N VAL A 298 -28.98 -8.67 -17.38
CA VAL A 298 -29.74 -7.53 -17.84
C VAL A 298 -28.81 -6.31 -17.73
N GLU A 299 -28.84 -5.44 -18.74
CA GLU A 299 -27.97 -4.27 -18.83
C GLU A 299 -28.83 -3.01 -18.78
N LEU A 300 -28.51 -2.12 -17.85
CA LEU A 300 -29.18 -0.83 -17.67
C LEU A 300 -28.16 0.29 -17.71
N GLU A 301 -28.57 1.44 -18.23
CA GLU A 301 -27.80 2.68 -18.17
C GLU A 301 -28.67 3.80 -17.63
N ILE A 302 -28.34 4.23 -16.41
CA ILE A 302 -29.16 5.16 -15.63
C ILE A 302 -28.41 6.47 -15.43
N PRO A 303 -28.99 7.63 -15.80
CA PRO A 303 -28.43 8.94 -15.48
C PRO A 303 -28.28 9.16 -13.97
N LYS A 304 -27.19 9.82 -13.56
CA LYS A 304 -26.89 10.07 -12.13
C LYS A 304 -27.89 10.99 -11.44
N ASP A 305 -28.57 11.83 -12.22
CA ASP A 305 -29.63 12.74 -11.78
C ASP A 305 -31.02 12.08 -11.78
N ALA A 306 -31.14 10.84 -12.27
CA ALA A 306 -32.40 10.12 -12.24
C ALA A 306 -32.83 9.82 -10.80
N VAL A 307 -34.02 10.28 -10.42
CA VAL A 307 -34.59 10.10 -9.07
C VAL A 307 -34.66 8.63 -8.66
N VAL A 308 -34.86 7.73 -9.62
CA VAL A 308 -34.99 6.28 -9.42
C VAL A 308 -33.67 5.60 -9.06
N LEU A 309 -32.53 6.20 -9.40
CA LEU A 309 -31.22 5.55 -9.34
C LEU A 309 -30.90 4.99 -7.95
N TYR A 310 -30.89 5.87 -6.95
CA TYR A 310 -30.46 5.49 -5.60
C TYR A 310 -31.41 4.51 -4.92
N PRO A 311 -32.75 4.71 -4.94
CA PRO A 311 -33.70 3.69 -4.46
C PRO A 311 -33.52 2.34 -5.16
N PHE A 312 -33.29 2.34 -6.47
CA PHE A 312 -33.11 1.10 -7.23
C PHE A 312 -31.80 0.39 -6.88
N VAL A 313 -30.70 1.12 -6.76
CA VAL A 313 -29.40 0.55 -6.34
C VAL A 313 -29.48 0.00 -4.92
N ASP A 314 -30.15 0.70 -4.00
CA ASP A 314 -30.39 0.21 -2.64
C ASP A 314 -31.16 -1.11 -2.65
N TYR A 315 -32.28 -1.15 -3.40
CA TYR A 315 -33.08 -2.35 -3.57
C TYR A 315 -32.25 -3.51 -4.15
N LEU A 316 -31.44 -3.26 -5.18
CA LEU A 316 -30.61 -4.29 -5.79
C LEU A 316 -29.57 -4.85 -4.81
N TYR A 317 -28.86 -4.01 -4.07
CA TYR A 317 -27.89 -4.52 -3.10
C TYR A 317 -28.54 -5.33 -1.99
N GLU A 318 -29.70 -4.90 -1.49
CA GLU A 318 -30.44 -5.63 -0.45
C GLU A 318 -30.96 -6.99 -0.96
N THR A 319 -31.49 -7.05 -2.18
CA THR A 319 -32.23 -8.22 -2.70
C THR A 319 -31.42 -9.13 -3.63
N TRP A 320 -30.63 -8.56 -4.54
CA TRP A 320 -29.75 -9.27 -5.48
C TRP A 320 -28.37 -9.52 -4.88
N GLY A 321 -27.85 -8.60 -4.08
CA GLY A 321 -26.49 -8.64 -3.54
C GLY A 321 -25.40 -8.34 -4.56
N MET A 322 -24.25 -7.88 -4.07
CA MET A 322 -23.10 -7.45 -4.87
C MET A 322 -22.49 -8.60 -5.68
N GLU A 323 -22.74 -9.86 -5.30
CA GLU A 323 -22.34 -11.04 -6.06
C GLU A 323 -22.93 -11.05 -7.47
N ASN A 324 -24.19 -10.60 -7.57
CA ASN A 324 -25.04 -10.69 -8.74
C ASN A 324 -25.16 -9.38 -9.52
N ILE A 325 -24.52 -8.31 -9.05
CA ILE A 325 -24.53 -6.98 -9.71
C ILE A 325 -23.12 -6.64 -10.18
N ARG A 326 -22.98 -5.94 -11.30
CA ARG A 326 -21.76 -5.23 -11.67
C ARG A 326 -22.12 -3.78 -11.97
N LEU A 327 -21.30 -2.87 -11.49
CA LEU A 327 -21.55 -1.44 -11.60
C LEU A 327 -20.29 -0.74 -12.14
N ARG A 328 -20.47 0.18 -13.07
CA ARG A 328 -19.46 1.16 -13.46
C ARG A 328 -20.05 2.54 -13.41
N GLU A 329 -19.36 3.43 -12.71
CA GLU A 329 -19.65 4.84 -12.69
C GLU A 329 -18.97 5.53 -13.89
N GLN A 330 -19.73 6.31 -14.66
CA GLN A 330 -19.23 7.20 -15.71
C GLN A 330 -19.51 8.66 -15.31
N GLU A 331 -19.22 9.63 -16.17
CA GLU A 331 -19.37 11.06 -15.82
C GLU A 331 -20.82 11.44 -15.48
N HIS A 332 -21.77 11.11 -16.36
CA HIS A 332 -23.19 11.47 -16.22
C HIS A 332 -24.11 10.28 -15.98
N MET A 333 -23.62 9.05 -16.14
CA MET A 333 -24.43 7.84 -16.11
C MET A 333 -23.78 6.75 -15.28
N ILE A 334 -24.56 5.72 -14.96
CA ILE A 334 -24.12 4.50 -14.30
C ILE A 334 -24.56 3.32 -15.16
N LEU A 335 -23.59 2.48 -15.48
CA LEU A 335 -23.79 1.24 -16.22
C LEU A 335 -23.94 0.08 -15.21
N LEU A 336 -25.07 -0.61 -15.27
CA LEU A 336 -25.39 -1.75 -14.42
C LEU A 336 -25.52 -3.02 -15.25
N PHE A 337 -24.89 -4.10 -14.78
CA PHE A 337 -25.16 -5.45 -15.24
C PHE A 337 -25.72 -6.26 -14.07
N ILE A 338 -26.98 -6.65 -14.18
CA ILE A 338 -27.72 -7.36 -13.15
C ILE A 338 -27.88 -8.80 -13.60
N ARG A 339 -27.39 -9.75 -12.82
CA ARG A 339 -27.51 -11.17 -13.17
C ARG A 339 -28.99 -11.53 -13.27
N ALA A 340 -29.32 -12.30 -14.30
CA ALA A 340 -30.68 -12.82 -14.45
C ALA A 340 -31.11 -13.58 -13.19
N GLY A 341 -32.40 -13.58 -12.90
CA GLY A 341 -32.97 -14.22 -11.73
C GLY A 341 -34.33 -13.63 -11.36
N GLU A 342 -34.93 -14.19 -10.32
CA GLU A 342 -36.23 -13.78 -9.80
C GLU A 342 -36.17 -13.64 -8.28
N ARG A 343 -36.92 -12.66 -7.77
CA ARG A 343 -37.11 -12.46 -6.33
C ARG A 343 -38.57 -12.09 -6.04
N PRO A 344 -39.12 -12.50 -4.89
CA PRO A 344 -40.42 -12.02 -4.45
C PRO A 344 -40.42 -10.49 -4.31
N LEU A 345 -41.53 -9.85 -4.69
CA LEU A 345 -41.75 -8.43 -4.43
C LEU A 345 -41.90 -8.22 -2.91
N THR A 346 -40.95 -7.53 -2.29
CA THR A 346 -40.98 -7.16 -0.88
C THR A 346 -41.85 -5.91 -0.67
N THR A 347 -42.49 -5.72 0.49
CA THR A 347 -43.45 -4.63 0.77
C THR A 347 -42.97 -3.20 0.46
N ASN A 348 -41.65 -2.95 0.46
CA ASN A 348 -41.02 -1.72 -0.06
C ASN A 348 -40.71 -1.84 -1.57
N SER A 349 -41.68 -2.32 -2.36
CA SER A 349 -41.43 -2.83 -3.72
C SER A 349 -40.96 -1.74 -4.68
N PHE A 350 -39.89 -2.04 -5.39
CA PHE A 350 -39.51 -1.34 -6.61
C PHE A 350 -40.52 -1.65 -7.74
N ILE A 351 -40.90 -0.64 -8.52
CA ILE A 351 -41.81 -0.83 -9.67
C ILE A 351 -40.99 -0.98 -10.94
N ALA A 352 -41.06 -2.14 -11.60
CA ALA A 352 -40.31 -2.42 -12.83
C ALA A 352 -40.45 -1.31 -13.89
N ALA A 353 -41.66 -0.73 -14.02
CA ALA A 353 -41.93 0.36 -14.97
C ALA A 353 -41.05 1.60 -14.78
N GLU A 354 -40.53 1.86 -13.58
CA GLU A 354 -39.65 3.00 -13.31
C GLU A 354 -38.23 2.80 -13.89
N ILE A 355 -37.80 1.55 -14.10
CA ILE A 355 -36.47 1.25 -14.66
C ILE A 355 -36.47 0.92 -16.15
N LEU A 356 -37.62 0.49 -16.69
CA LEU A 356 -37.74 0.10 -18.10
C LEU A 356 -37.20 1.15 -19.09
N PRO A 357 -37.36 2.48 -18.88
CA PRO A 357 -36.78 3.48 -19.79
C PRO A 357 -35.25 3.43 -19.91
N PHE A 358 -34.56 2.82 -18.94
CA PHE A 358 -33.11 2.73 -18.86
C PHE A 358 -32.55 1.39 -19.33
N LEU A 359 -33.42 0.51 -19.84
CA LEU A 359 -33.08 -0.84 -20.26
C LEU A 359 -32.37 -0.85 -21.63
N ILE A 360 -31.11 -1.28 -21.64
CA ILE A 360 -30.34 -1.50 -22.87
C ILE A 360 -30.57 -2.92 -23.39
N LYS A 361 -30.53 -3.90 -22.49
CA LYS A 361 -30.54 -5.32 -22.86
C LYS A 361 -31.16 -6.20 -21.78
N GLY A 362 -31.94 -7.17 -22.20
CA GLY A 362 -32.69 -8.08 -21.34
C GLY A 362 -34.15 -7.66 -21.28
N ASP A 363 -34.89 -8.30 -20.37
CA ASP A 363 -36.27 -7.97 -20.04
C ASP A 363 -36.40 -7.88 -18.51
N ILE A 364 -37.21 -6.94 -18.05
CA ILE A 364 -37.57 -6.78 -16.64
C ILE A 364 -39.09 -6.72 -16.56
N TYR A 365 -39.71 -7.58 -15.76
CA TYR A 365 -41.15 -7.60 -15.60
C TYR A 365 -41.56 -8.20 -14.25
N ASN A 366 -42.81 -7.91 -13.87
CA ASN A 366 -43.43 -8.49 -12.69
C ASN A 366 -44.38 -9.61 -13.11
N GLU A 367 -44.24 -10.79 -12.53
CA GLU A 367 -45.10 -11.95 -12.79
C GLU A 367 -45.35 -12.69 -11.47
N GLU A 368 -46.60 -13.01 -11.17
CA GLU A 368 -47.00 -13.78 -9.97
C GLU A 368 -46.37 -13.28 -8.65
N GLY A 369 -46.29 -11.95 -8.47
CA GLY A 369 -45.70 -11.35 -7.26
C GLY A 369 -44.18 -11.41 -7.19
N HIS A 370 -43.50 -11.75 -8.28
CA HIS A 370 -42.04 -11.77 -8.40
C HIS A 370 -41.56 -10.70 -9.38
N LEU A 371 -40.42 -10.10 -9.07
CA LEU A 371 -39.65 -9.28 -9.99
C LEU A 371 -38.66 -10.19 -10.72
N ILE A 372 -38.74 -10.22 -12.04
CA ILE A 372 -37.96 -11.11 -12.89
C ILE A 372 -37.02 -10.27 -13.76
N PHE A 373 -35.73 -10.60 -13.71
CA PHE A 373 -34.70 -10.09 -14.60
C PHE A 373 -34.30 -11.22 -15.56
N ARG A 374 -34.63 -11.07 -16.84
CA ARG A 374 -34.36 -12.06 -17.87
C ARG A 374 -33.30 -11.56 -18.83
N SER A 375 -32.21 -12.31 -18.99
CA SER A 375 -31.20 -11.96 -19.98
C SER A 375 -31.71 -12.21 -21.40
N SER A 376 -31.34 -11.36 -22.36
CA SER A 376 -31.61 -11.58 -23.79
C SER A 376 -30.92 -12.83 -24.35
N TYR A 377 -30.01 -13.45 -23.60
CA TYR A 377 -29.37 -14.70 -23.99
C TYR A 377 -29.91 -15.86 -23.17
N ARG A 378 -30.59 -16.80 -23.84
CA ARG A 378 -30.88 -18.12 -23.28
C ARG A 378 -29.80 -19.09 -23.72
N LYS A 379 -29.14 -19.77 -22.77
CA LYS A 379 -28.24 -20.88 -23.11
C LYS A 379 -29.08 -22.05 -23.61
N THR A 380 -28.91 -22.44 -24.87
CA THR A 380 -29.40 -23.69 -25.42
C THR A 380 -28.22 -24.64 -25.58
N SER A 381 -28.37 -25.87 -25.09
CA SER A 381 -27.40 -26.95 -25.31
C SER A 381 -27.91 -27.82 -26.46
N LEU A 382 -27.02 -28.11 -27.41
CA LEU A 382 -27.32 -28.94 -28.59
C LEU A 382 -26.31 -30.10 -28.62
N GLU A 383 -26.78 -31.29 -28.96
CA GLU A 383 -25.90 -32.40 -29.33
C GLU A 383 -25.59 -32.29 -30.81
N LEU A 384 -24.30 -32.23 -31.15
CA LEU A 384 -23.81 -32.07 -32.52
C LEU A 384 -22.76 -33.15 -32.82
N PRO A 385 -22.66 -33.65 -34.06
CA PRO A 385 -21.57 -34.54 -34.46
C PRO A 385 -20.19 -33.91 -34.22
N ILE A 386 -19.22 -34.73 -33.83
CA ILE A 386 -17.84 -34.28 -33.51
C ILE A 386 -17.22 -33.54 -34.70
N ASP A 387 -17.31 -34.13 -35.90
CA ASP A 387 -16.73 -33.55 -37.12
C ASP A 387 -17.31 -32.14 -37.43
N LEU A 388 -18.57 -31.92 -37.08
CA LEU A 388 -19.23 -30.63 -37.26
C LEU A 388 -18.67 -29.61 -36.25
N LEU A 389 -18.48 -29.99 -34.99
CA LEU A 389 -17.89 -29.12 -33.96
C LEU A 389 -16.45 -28.70 -34.32
N GLU A 390 -15.65 -29.64 -34.82
CA GLU A 390 -14.28 -29.37 -35.29
C GLU A 390 -14.28 -28.39 -36.47
N SER A 391 -15.14 -28.64 -37.46
CA SER A 391 -15.28 -27.78 -38.64
C SER A 391 -15.69 -26.36 -38.25
N MET A 392 -16.66 -26.21 -37.35
CA MET A 392 -17.11 -24.91 -36.85
C MET A 392 -16.01 -24.17 -36.08
N THR A 393 -15.19 -24.90 -35.33
CA THR A 393 -14.07 -24.31 -34.57
C THR A 393 -13.00 -23.77 -35.52
N GLU A 394 -12.67 -24.52 -36.57
CA GLU A 394 -11.68 -24.10 -37.57
C GLU A 394 -12.18 -22.89 -38.38
N LEU A 395 -13.45 -22.88 -38.79
CA LEU A 395 -14.05 -21.75 -39.50
C LEU A 395 -14.08 -20.48 -38.64
N ALA A 396 -14.42 -20.61 -37.35
CA ALA A 396 -14.38 -19.48 -36.41
C ALA A 396 -12.95 -18.93 -36.24
N ARG A 397 -11.95 -19.83 -36.19
CA ARG A 397 -10.52 -19.47 -36.11
C ARG A 397 -10.06 -18.72 -37.36
N GLN A 398 -10.47 -19.15 -38.55
CA GLN A 398 -10.18 -18.46 -39.82
C GLN A 398 -10.76 -17.04 -39.85
N GLU A 399 -11.95 -16.85 -39.27
CA GLU A 399 -12.60 -15.54 -39.15
C GLU A 399 -12.12 -14.72 -37.93
N GLY A 400 -11.18 -15.24 -37.12
CA GLY A 400 -10.62 -14.54 -35.96
C GLY A 400 -11.63 -14.27 -34.84
N ILE A 401 -12.72 -15.03 -34.76
CA ILE A 401 -13.78 -14.87 -33.77
C ILE A 401 -13.96 -16.15 -32.95
N SER A 402 -14.64 -16.05 -31.81
CA SER A 402 -14.97 -17.24 -31.01
C SER A 402 -16.01 -18.10 -31.73
N MET A 403 -15.94 -19.42 -31.51
CA MET A 403 -16.92 -20.38 -32.05
C MET A 403 -18.37 -19.96 -31.74
N SER A 404 -18.65 -19.52 -30.50
CA SER A 404 -19.99 -19.05 -30.12
C SER A 404 -20.47 -17.87 -30.97
N LYS A 405 -19.59 -16.90 -31.24
CA LYS A 405 -19.91 -15.71 -32.04
C LYS A 405 -20.10 -16.06 -33.52
N TRP A 406 -19.28 -16.99 -34.04
CA TRP A 406 -19.41 -17.49 -35.39
C TRP A 406 -20.77 -18.18 -35.60
N ILE A 407 -21.17 -19.04 -34.66
CA ILE A 407 -22.48 -19.71 -34.69
C ILE A 407 -23.62 -18.70 -34.67
N GLU A 408 -23.57 -17.73 -33.75
CA GLU A 408 -24.58 -16.69 -33.62
C GLU A 408 -24.74 -15.91 -34.94
N GLN A 409 -23.64 -15.56 -35.61
CA GLN A 409 -23.67 -14.88 -36.89
C GLN A 409 -24.29 -15.75 -38.00
N LYS A 410 -23.90 -17.02 -38.13
CA LYS A 410 -24.45 -17.90 -39.16
C LYS A 410 -25.94 -18.20 -38.91
N LEU A 411 -26.35 -18.43 -37.67
CA LEU A 411 -27.77 -18.58 -37.32
C LEU A 411 -28.57 -17.32 -37.61
N SER A 412 -28.01 -16.14 -37.31
CA SER A 412 -28.66 -14.85 -37.62
C SER A 412 -28.81 -14.61 -39.11
N LEU A 413 -27.86 -15.10 -39.94
CA LEU A 413 -27.94 -15.03 -41.40
C LEU A 413 -28.96 -16.01 -41.99
N LEU A 414 -29.23 -17.14 -41.31
CA LEU A 414 -30.23 -18.12 -41.76
C LEU A 414 -31.66 -17.71 -41.39
N LEU A 415 -31.83 -16.90 -40.36
CA LEU A 415 -33.13 -16.45 -39.83
C LEU A 415 -33.55 -15.06 -40.34
N LYS A 416 -32.67 -14.36 -41.05
CA LYS A 416 -32.98 -13.18 -41.86
C LYS A 416 -33.22 -13.61 -43.29
#